data_AF-A0A0Q8DIV8-F1
#
_entry.id   AF-A0A0Q8DIV8-F1
#
_cell.length_a   1.000
_cell.length_b   1.000
_cell.length_c   1.000
_cell.angle_alpha   90.00
_cell.angle_beta   90.00
_cell.angle_gamma   90.00
#
_symmetry.space_group_name_H-M   'P 1'
#
loop_
_entity.id
_entity.type
_entity.pdbx_description
1 polymer ?
#
loop_
_entity_poly.entity_id
_entity_poly.type
_entity_poly.pdbx_seq_one_letter_code
_entity_poly.pdbx_strand_id
1 'polypeptide(L)'
;MLTEIDGFAWQGGILDRRRVTRCALARLCGVCGETLGRPIVFVGDAEEEARNTFHLPPLHEACARSLLASVDEGAVLVRTGGFEFVRPGRDDPDPMPRFEPNSRV
;
A
#
# COMPACT_ATOMS: atom_id res chain seq x y z
N MET A 1 -5.90 -15.79 -2.05
CA MET A 1 -7.06 -15.28 -1.27
C MET A 1 -6.58 -14.88 0.13
N LEU A 2 -6.61 -13.58 0.49
CA LEU A 2 -5.91 -12.97 1.62
C LEU A 2 -6.63 -13.10 2.98
N THR A 3 -6.88 -14.31 3.47
CA THR A 3 -7.82 -14.52 4.59
C THR A 3 -7.29 -14.23 6.01
N GLU A 4 -6.02 -13.87 6.20
CA GLU A 4 -5.43 -13.68 7.55
C GLU A 4 -4.53 -12.43 7.70
N ILE A 5 -4.69 -11.41 6.85
CA ILE A 5 -3.96 -10.15 7.07
C ILE A 5 -4.79 -9.25 7.98
N ASP A 6 -4.38 -9.16 9.24
CA ASP A 6 -4.80 -8.11 10.16
C ASP A 6 -3.66 -7.08 10.32
N GLY A 7 -4.04 -5.81 10.32
CA GLY A 7 -3.09 -4.70 10.39
C GLY A 7 -3.82 -3.37 10.53
N PHE A 8 -3.09 -2.26 10.61
CA PHE A 8 -3.69 -0.95 10.83
C PHE A 8 -4.75 -0.64 9.78
N ALA A 9 -4.47 -0.86 8.50
CA ALA A 9 -5.38 -0.60 7.38
C ALA A 9 -6.26 -1.80 6.99
N TRP A 10 -6.13 -2.94 7.64
CA TRP A 10 -6.91 -4.15 7.36
C TRP A 10 -7.81 -4.54 8.53
N GLN A 11 -8.96 -5.13 8.22
CA GLN A 11 -9.85 -5.74 9.20
C GLN A 11 -10.38 -7.06 8.63
N GLY A 12 -9.93 -8.19 9.16
CA GLY A 12 -10.33 -9.51 8.66
C GLY A 12 -9.92 -9.74 7.19
N GLY A 13 -8.72 -9.29 6.81
CA GLY A 13 -8.22 -9.38 5.44
C GLY A 13 -8.79 -8.33 4.46
N ILE A 14 -9.75 -7.49 4.88
CA ILE A 14 -10.36 -6.45 4.04
C ILE A 14 -9.74 -5.08 4.33
N LEU A 15 -9.41 -4.33 3.28
CA LEU A 15 -8.89 -2.97 3.42
C LEU A 15 -9.96 -1.98 3.88
N ASP A 16 -9.67 -1.24 4.95
CA ASP A 16 -10.45 -0.08 5.37
C ASP A 16 -9.96 1.18 4.64
N ARG A 17 -10.76 1.66 3.68
CA ARG A 17 -10.47 2.84 2.86
C ARG A 17 -10.18 4.10 3.68
N ARG A 18 -10.82 4.30 4.83
CA ARG A 18 -10.57 5.46 5.70
C ARG A 18 -9.19 5.36 6.32
N ARG A 19 -8.78 4.16 6.74
CA ARG A 19 -7.45 3.92 7.32
C ARG A 19 -6.35 3.95 6.26
N VAL A 20 -6.59 3.45 5.04
CA VAL A 20 -5.67 3.63 3.91
C VAL A 20 -5.43 5.11 3.63
N THR A 21 -6.50 5.91 3.57
CA THR A 21 -6.38 7.37 3.40
C THR A 21 -5.58 7.99 4.56
N ARG A 22 -5.79 7.55 5.79
CA ARG A 22 -5.03 8.02 6.96
C ARG A 22 -3.54 7.67 6.87
N CYS A 23 -3.19 6.49 6.34
CA CYS A 23 -1.80 6.10 6.10
C CYS A 23 -1.10 7.10 5.18
N ALA A 24 -1.79 7.55 4.12
CA ALA A 24 -1.28 8.58 3.22
C ALA A 24 -1.06 9.92 3.93
N LEU A 25 -2.11 10.44 4.57
CA LEU A 25 -2.11 11.80 5.12
C LEU A 25 -1.20 11.97 6.33
N ALA A 26 -1.11 10.95 7.18
CA ALA A 26 -0.30 10.98 8.40
C ALA A 26 1.05 10.23 8.23
N ARG A 27 1.36 9.76 7.01
CA ARG A 27 2.55 8.95 6.70
C ARG A 27 2.72 7.77 7.66
N LEU A 28 1.68 6.95 7.80
CA LEU A 28 1.68 5.77 8.65
C LEU A 28 1.85 4.50 7.82
N CYS A 29 2.49 3.50 8.40
CA CYS A 29 2.55 2.16 7.84
C CYS A 29 1.18 1.50 7.90
N GLY A 30 0.71 1.00 6.77
CA GLY A 30 -0.58 0.32 6.67
C GLY A 30 -0.70 -0.96 7.52
N VAL A 31 0.40 -1.60 7.88
CA VAL A 31 0.38 -2.83 8.69
C VAL A 31 0.48 -2.52 10.18
N CYS A 32 1.52 -1.81 10.64
CA CYS A 32 1.73 -1.61 12.09
C CYS A 32 1.13 -0.30 12.63
N GLY A 33 0.75 0.65 11.77
CA GLY A 33 0.18 1.95 12.18
C GLY A 33 1.20 2.99 12.65
N GLU A 34 2.48 2.64 12.74
CA GLU A 34 3.56 3.55 13.12
C GLU A 34 3.99 4.47 11.98
N THR A 35 4.65 5.59 12.33
CA THR A 35 5.13 6.56 11.34
C THR A 35 6.19 5.96 10.41
N LEU A 36 6.11 6.29 9.12
CA LEU A 36 7.01 5.81 8.08
C LEU A 36 8.36 6.55 8.11
N GLY A 37 9.44 5.76 8.17
CA GLY A 37 10.79 6.19 7.83
C GLY A 37 11.08 6.06 6.33
N ARG A 38 12.35 5.91 5.98
CA ARG A 38 12.80 5.58 4.62
C ARG A 38 13.62 4.27 4.64
N PRO A 39 13.54 3.43 3.59
CA PRO A 39 12.65 3.56 2.44
C PRO A 39 11.18 3.29 2.79
N ILE A 40 10.27 3.86 2.00
CA ILE A 40 8.85 3.51 1.99
C ILE A 40 8.67 2.42 0.96
N VAL A 41 7.75 1.53 1.23
CA VAL A 41 7.60 0.31 0.46
C VAL A 41 6.14 0.10 0.05
N PHE A 42 5.93 -0.24 -1.22
CA PHE A 42 4.64 -0.62 -1.77
C PHE A 42 4.67 -2.08 -2.21
N VAL A 43 3.57 -2.78 -1.93
CA VAL A 43 3.30 -4.14 -2.40
C VAL A 43 2.15 -4.06 -3.38
N GLY A 44 2.24 -4.81 -4.47
CA GLY A 44 1.19 -4.89 -5.48
C GLY A 44 1.43 -6.05 -6.43
N ASP A 45 0.74 -6.06 -7.56
CA ASP A 45 1.02 -6.99 -8.66
C ASP A 45 1.90 -6.37 -9.77
N ALA A 46 2.21 -7.17 -10.79
CA ALA A 46 3.04 -6.73 -11.92
C ALA A 46 2.37 -5.62 -12.76
N GLU A 47 1.03 -5.55 -12.83
CA GLU A 47 0.31 -4.51 -13.56
C GLU A 47 0.35 -3.18 -12.79
N GLU A 48 0.12 -3.23 -11.48
CA GLU A 48 0.28 -2.09 -10.56
C GLU A 48 1.71 -1.52 -10.63
N GLU A 49 2.73 -2.38 -10.61
CA GLU A 49 4.11 -1.93 -10.79
C GLU A 49 4.37 -1.30 -12.15
N ALA A 50 3.89 -1.92 -13.24
CA ALA A 50 4.07 -1.41 -14.60
C ALA A 50 3.39 -0.04 -14.78
N ARG A 51 2.27 0.20 -14.11
CA ARG A 51 1.57 1.49 -14.08
C ARG A 51 2.08 2.46 -13.03
N ASN A 52 3.03 2.05 -12.19
CA ASN A 52 3.50 2.80 -11.02
C ASN A 52 2.34 3.29 -10.14
N THR A 53 1.31 2.46 -9.97
CA THR A 53 0.05 2.81 -9.32
C THR A 53 -0.38 1.68 -8.42
N PHE A 54 -0.40 1.91 -7.11
CA PHE A 54 -0.68 0.88 -6.10
C PHE A 54 -1.91 1.22 -5.27
N HIS A 55 -2.69 0.21 -4.89
CA HIS A 55 -3.85 0.41 -4.01
C HIS A 55 -3.55 0.08 -2.54
N LEU A 56 -2.53 -0.75 -2.29
CA LEU A 56 -2.11 -1.04 -0.93
C LEU A 56 -1.45 0.19 -0.29
N PRO A 57 -1.65 0.40 1.03
CA PRO A 57 -1.07 1.52 1.75
C PRO A 57 0.47 1.43 1.78
N PRO A 58 1.17 2.55 2.00
CA PRO A 58 2.62 2.54 2.18
C PRO A 58 3.01 1.77 3.43
N LEU A 59 4.09 1.01 3.34
CA LEU A 59 4.59 0.12 4.39
C LEU A 59 6.04 0.41 4.75
N HIS A 60 6.44 -0.01 5.95
CA HIS A 60 7.85 -0.28 6.23
C HIS A 60 8.30 -1.52 5.45
N GLU A 61 9.60 -1.59 5.14
CA GLU A 61 10.16 -2.75 4.43
C GLU A 61 9.92 -4.06 5.18
N ALA A 62 10.13 -4.09 6.50
CA ALA A 62 9.90 -5.30 7.30
C ALA A 62 8.43 -5.75 7.24
N CYS A 63 7.49 -4.81 7.41
CA CYS A 63 6.06 -5.11 7.32
C CYS A 63 5.66 -5.62 5.94
N ALA A 64 6.20 -5.04 4.88
CA ALA A 64 5.92 -5.45 3.51
C ALA A 64 6.45 -6.87 3.20
N ARG A 65 7.61 -7.23 3.74
CA ARG A 65 8.15 -8.60 3.61
C ARG A 65 7.30 -9.62 4.37
N SER A 66 6.84 -9.29 5.57
CA SER A 66 5.90 -10.14 6.31
C SER A 66 4.58 -10.29 5.56
N LEU A 67 4.08 -9.19 4.97
CA LEU A 67 2.87 -9.21 4.15
C LEU A 67 3.03 -10.14 2.95
N LEU A 68 4.16 -10.07 2.23
CA LEU A 68 4.43 -10.93 1.09
C LEU A 68 4.42 -12.42 1.44
N ALA A 69 4.84 -12.80 2.64
CA ALA A 69 4.78 -14.19 3.08
C ALA A 69 3.33 -14.71 3.22
N SER A 70 2.35 -13.82 3.22
CA SER A 70 0.92 -14.10 3.37
C SER A 70 0.11 -13.87 2.08
N VAL A 71 0.75 -13.46 0.97
CA VAL A 71 0.07 -13.23 -0.33
C VAL A 71 0.48 -14.26 -1.38
N ASP A 72 -0.32 -14.36 -2.45
CA ASP A 72 -0.14 -15.32 -3.54
C ASP A 72 1.19 -15.09 -4.33
N GLU A 73 1.67 -16.13 -5.02
CA GLU A 73 2.85 -16.04 -5.90
C GLU A 73 2.63 -14.98 -7.00
N GLY A 74 3.57 -14.03 -7.13
CA GLY A 74 3.53 -12.97 -8.14
C GLY A 74 3.42 -11.54 -7.61
N ALA A 75 3.28 -11.36 -6.30
CA ALA A 75 3.35 -10.03 -5.70
C ALA A 75 4.77 -9.43 -5.81
N VAL A 76 4.82 -8.14 -6.10
CA VAL A 76 6.05 -7.37 -6.27
C VAL A 76 6.23 -6.35 -5.15
N LEU A 77 7.47 -5.89 -4.99
CA LEU A 77 7.89 -5.00 -3.92
C LEU A 77 8.65 -3.80 -4.49
N VAL A 78 8.11 -2.60 -4.34
CA VAL A 78 8.74 -1.37 -4.82
C VAL A 78 9.20 -0.51 -3.64
N ARG A 79 10.48 -0.15 -3.62
CA ARG A 79 11.07 0.77 -2.65
C ARG A 79 11.11 2.19 -3.22
N THR A 80 10.85 3.18 -2.37
CA THR A 80 10.84 4.59 -2.76
C THR A 80 11.17 5.51 -1.58
N GLY A 81 11.70 6.70 -1.86
CA GLY A 81 11.88 7.78 -0.89
C GLY A 81 10.60 8.57 -0.58
N GLY A 82 9.58 8.45 -1.43
CA GLY A 82 8.33 9.21 -1.36
C GLY A 82 7.24 8.67 -2.30
N PHE A 83 6.05 9.24 -2.19
CA PHE A 83 4.90 8.90 -3.03
C PHE A 83 3.94 10.08 -3.15
N GLU A 84 3.18 10.11 -4.23
CA GLU A 84 1.97 10.91 -4.36
C GLU A 84 0.75 10.09 -3.92
N PHE A 85 -0.21 10.76 -3.27
CA PHE A 85 -1.50 10.16 -2.92
C PHE A 85 -2.58 10.74 -3.80
N VAL A 86 -3.20 9.90 -4.62
CA VAL A 86 -4.23 10.35 -5.57
C VAL A 86 -5.59 9.84 -5.13
N ARG A 87 -6.50 10.79 -4.94
CA ARG A 87 -7.91 10.51 -4.64
C ARG A 87 -8.63 10.21 -5.96
N PRO A 88 -9.53 9.22 -5.98
CA PRO A 88 -10.31 8.93 -7.17
C PRO A 88 -11.30 10.07 -7.43
N GLY A 89 -11.48 10.40 -8.70
CA GLY A 89 -12.52 11.31 -9.16
C GLY A 89 -13.92 10.73 -8.96
N ARG A 90 -14.95 11.59 -9.10
CA ARG A 90 -16.35 11.16 -9.01
C ARG A 90 -16.72 10.13 -10.09
N ASP A 91 -16.14 10.28 -11.27
CA ASP A 91 -16.45 9.48 -12.46
C ASP A 91 -15.37 8.43 -12.76
N ASP A 92 -14.41 8.24 -11.84
CA ASP A 92 -13.39 7.20 -11.99
C ASP A 92 -14.03 5.82 -11.84
N PRO A 93 -13.75 4.86 -12.76
CA PRO A 93 -14.31 3.51 -12.69
C PRO A 93 -13.77 2.73 -11.49
N ASP A 94 -12.57 3.07 -11.02
CA ASP A 94 -12.00 2.55 -9.78
C ASP A 94 -12.22 3.56 -8.64
N PRO A 95 -13.06 3.22 -7.65
CA PRO A 95 -13.33 4.10 -6.52
C PRO A 95 -12.23 4.05 -5.46
N MET A 96 -11.14 3.30 -5.63
CA MET A 96 -10.08 3.22 -4.63
C MET A 96 -9.05 4.35 -4.80
N PRO A 97 -8.52 4.89 -3.68
CA PRO A 97 -7.37 5.77 -3.76
C PRO A 97 -6.14 4.99 -4.22
N ARG A 98 -5.21 5.70 -4.88
CA ARG A 98 -3.97 5.13 -5.38
C ARG A 98 -2.75 5.87 -4.86
N PHE A 99 -1.64 5.14 -4.80
CA PHE A 99 -0.33 5.65 -4.43
C PHE A 99 0.61 5.53 -5.62
N GLU A 100 1.32 6.61 -5.90
CA GLU A 100 2.25 6.69 -7.04
C GLU A 100 3.66 6.97 -6.49
N PRO A 101 4.55 5.97 -6.42
CA PRO A 101 5.94 6.16 -5.99
C PRO A 101 6.65 7.20 -6.87
N ASN A 102 7.33 8.18 -6.25
CA ASN A 102 7.94 9.31 -6.98
C ASN A 102 9.47 9.42 -6.82
N SER A 103 10.12 8.48 -6.12
CA SER A 103 11.57 8.50 -5.86
C SER A 103 12.09 7.09 -5.63
N ARG A 104 11.94 6.19 -6.63
CA ARG A 104 12.34 4.78 -6.52
C ARG A 104 13.83 4.62 -6.17
N VAL A 105 14.15 3.62 -5.34
CA VAL A 105 15.51 3.31 -4.84
C VAL A 105 15.84 1.83 -4.89
#